data_AF-A0A9W8YM85-F1
#
_entry.id   AF-A0A9W8YM85-F1
#
_cell.length_a   1.000
_cell.length_b   1.000
_cell.length_c   1.000
_cell.angle_alpha   90.00
_cell.angle_beta   90.00
_cell.angle_gamma   90.00
#
_symmetry.space_group_name_H-M   'P 1'
#
loop_
_entity.id
_entity.type
_entity.pdbx_description
1 polymer ?
#
loop_
_entity_poly.entity_id
_entity_poly.type
_entity_poly.pdbx_seq_one_letter_code
_entity_poly.pdbx_strand_id
1 'polypeptide(L)'
;MSSSDHESAGDGTKLLEGTLPPASLLALKTDVEVWKEKAESVSFIEGFEPFEVNWLVRYLYHTVLDPKVLKHDLPSKSYLEVCVRLWTLGDYFSLPLLAKMASEKLQIHANWCIAEASHKRTRGMPLDIDALMSELDAAIRLVWAPGYGDVPFRTPLLELFMKSRPYLHKHAGISKLLKEVPEFTLSFAKASMGLYESHGSA
;
A
#
# COMPACT_ATOMS: atom_id res chain seq x y z
N MET A 1 -89.68 -30.65 8.81
CA MET A 1 -89.02 -30.29 10.08
C MET A 1 -88.35 -28.95 9.87
N SER A 2 -88.83 -27.95 10.61
CA SER A 2 -88.25 -26.63 10.94
C SER A 2 -87.80 -25.73 9.78
N SER A 3 -88.56 -24.68 9.45
CA SER A 3 -88.51 -23.31 10.05
C SER A 3 -87.42 -22.46 9.37
N SER A 4 -87.77 -21.51 8.48
CA SER A 4 -88.11 -20.08 8.74
C SER A 4 -86.92 -19.32 9.34
N ASP A 5 -86.49 -18.11 8.97
CA ASP A 5 -87.00 -17.02 8.15
C ASP A 5 -85.94 -15.88 8.21
N HIS A 6 -86.07 -14.88 7.31
CA HIS A 6 -85.82 -13.44 7.52
C HIS A 6 -84.38 -12.87 7.73
N GLU A 7 -83.91 -11.99 6.81
CA GLU A 7 -83.71 -10.51 6.97
C GLU A 7 -82.41 -10.13 7.71
N SER A 8 -81.73 -8.98 7.58
CA SER A 8 -81.77 -7.71 6.81
C SER A 8 -80.50 -6.94 7.22
N ALA A 9 -80.18 -5.83 6.52
CA ALA A 9 -79.45 -4.61 6.93
C ALA A 9 -78.19 -4.73 7.85
N GLY A 10 -77.04 -4.15 7.53
CA GLY A 10 -76.83 -2.72 7.30
C GLY A 10 -76.66 -1.96 8.62
N ASP A 11 -75.41 -1.78 9.09
CA ASP A 11 -74.90 -0.68 9.95
C ASP A 11 -73.41 -1.01 10.23
N GLY A 12 -72.41 -0.13 10.25
CA GLY A 12 -72.41 1.27 10.66
C GLY A 12 -71.87 1.38 12.09
N THR A 13 -70.58 1.70 12.24
CA THR A 13 -69.93 2.50 13.33
C THR A 13 -68.42 2.20 13.34
N LYS A 14 -67.53 3.13 12.94
CA LYS A 14 -67.03 4.37 13.58
C LYS A 14 -66.06 4.17 14.74
N LEU A 15 -64.91 4.84 14.56
CA LEU A 15 -63.94 5.37 15.53
C LEU A 15 -62.81 4.43 16.00
N LEU A 16 -61.58 4.75 15.62
CA LEU A 16 -60.64 5.39 16.55
C LEU A 16 -59.53 6.13 15.78
N GLU A 17 -59.41 7.40 16.11
CA GLU A 17 -58.30 8.29 15.76
C GLU A 17 -56.97 7.68 16.21
N GLY A 18 -55.96 7.81 15.36
CA GLY A 18 -54.61 7.31 15.61
C GLY A 18 -53.64 7.91 14.60
N THR A 19 -53.49 9.23 14.68
CA THR A 19 -52.55 10.04 13.91
C THR A 19 -51.12 9.56 14.18
N LEU A 20 -50.57 8.73 13.29
CA LEU A 20 -49.14 8.38 13.29
C LEU A 20 -48.36 9.47 12.53
N PRO A 21 -47.25 9.99 13.08
CA PRO A 21 -46.55 11.14 12.51
C PRO A 21 -45.76 10.76 11.24
N PRO A 22 -45.74 11.61 10.20
CA PRO A 22 -44.90 11.42 9.02
C PRO A 22 -43.52 12.02 9.31
N ALA A 23 -42.66 11.30 10.02
CA ALA A 23 -41.29 11.72 10.22
C ALA A 23 -40.39 10.53 10.54
N SER A 24 -39.81 9.92 9.50
CA SER A 24 -38.45 9.35 9.48
C SER A 24 -38.13 8.72 8.12
N LEU A 25 -38.48 9.38 7.03
CA LEU A 25 -37.66 9.31 5.80
C LEU A 25 -36.63 10.43 5.92
N LEU A 26 -35.74 10.29 6.89
CA LEU A 26 -34.50 11.05 6.88
C LEU A 26 -33.74 10.57 5.65
N ALA A 27 -33.82 11.44 4.65
CA ALA A 27 -32.99 11.48 3.46
C ALA A 27 -31.55 11.04 3.80
N LEU A 28 -31.24 9.77 3.53
CA LEU A 28 -29.95 9.44 2.97
C LEU A 28 -29.92 10.11 1.59
N LYS A 29 -29.62 11.41 1.58
CA LYS A 29 -28.90 12.01 0.46
C LYS A 29 -27.56 11.31 0.42
N THR A 30 -27.52 10.13 -0.18
CA THR A 30 -26.33 9.73 -0.90
C THR A 30 -26.21 10.76 -2.01
N ASP A 31 -25.35 11.76 -1.77
CA ASP A 31 -24.79 12.57 -2.85
C ASP A 31 -23.99 11.60 -3.72
N VAL A 32 -24.70 10.87 -4.58
CA VAL A 32 -24.11 10.21 -5.73
C VAL A 32 -23.70 11.37 -6.62
N GLU A 33 -22.44 11.78 -6.52
CA GLU A 33 -21.82 12.62 -7.53
C GLU A 33 -21.94 11.89 -8.86
N VAL A 34 -22.98 12.21 -9.61
CA VAL A 34 -23.13 11.77 -10.99
C VAL A 34 -22.09 12.56 -11.77
N TRP A 35 -20.96 11.90 -12.03
CA TRP A 35 -19.88 12.44 -12.85
C TRP A 35 -20.45 12.85 -14.21
N LYS A 36 -20.47 14.15 -14.50
CA LYS A 36 -20.74 14.66 -15.84
C LYS A 36 -19.58 14.23 -16.73
N GLU A 37 -19.85 13.26 -17.59
CA GLU A 37 -18.95 12.78 -18.62
C GLU A 37 -18.57 13.95 -19.54
N LYS A 38 -17.43 14.61 -19.27
CA LYS A 38 -16.83 15.56 -20.20
C LYS A 38 -16.24 14.72 -21.33
N ALA A 39 -16.71 14.95 -22.55
CA ALA A 39 -16.38 14.22 -23.78
C ALA A 39 -14.91 14.37 -24.27
N GLU A 40 -13.99 14.69 -23.37
CA GLU A 40 -12.53 14.66 -23.59
C GLU A 40 -11.92 13.95 -22.37
N SER A 41 -11.99 12.62 -22.38
CA SER A 41 -11.72 11.73 -21.25
C SER A 41 -10.22 11.52 -21.01
N VAL A 42 -9.46 12.61 -20.89
CA VAL A 42 -8.04 12.54 -20.46
C VAL A 42 -7.99 12.95 -19.00
N SER A 43 -7.96 11.95 -18.12
CA SER A 43 -7.71 12.16 -16.70
C SER A 43 -6.20 12.22 -16.46
N PHE A 44 -5.71 13.34 -15.95
CA PHE A 44 -4.32 13.46 -15.52
C PHE A 44 -4.17 12.88 -14.13
N ILE A 45 -3.29 11.88 -14.01
CA ILE A 45 -2.89 11.31 -12.73
C ILE A 45 -1.58 12.02 -12.34
N GLU A 46 -1.70 13.05 -11.50
CA GLU A 46 -0.54 13.77 -10.97
C GLU A 46 0.21 12.90 -9.94
N GLY A 47 1.53 13.11 -9.83
CA GLY A 47 2.37 12.45 -8.83
C GLY A 47 2.88 11.05 -9.20
N PHE A 48 2.55 10.53 -10.38
CA PHE A 48 3.01 9.22 -10.85
C PHE A 48 3.72 9.33 -12.20
N GLU A 49 4.79 8.56 -12.35
CA GLU A 49 5.51 8.44 -13.60
C GLU A 49 4.69 7.63 -14.63
N PRO A 50 4.85 7.86 -15.95
CA PRO A 50 4.09 7.15 -16.97
C PRO A 50 4.19 5.61 -16.88
N PHE A 51 5.34 5.08 -16.48
CA PHE A 51 5.52 3.64 -16.31
C PHE A 51 4.74 3.08 -15.10
N GLU A 52 4.53 3.88 -14.05
CA GLU A 52 3.74 3.49 -12.88
C GLU A 52 2.26 3.42 -13.23
N VAL A 53 1.78 4.39 -14.01
CA VAL A 53 0.41 4.36 -14.55
C VAL A 53 0.21 3.14 -15.45
N ASN A 54 1.20 2.80 -16.28
CA ASN A 54 1.14 1.58 -17.08
C ASN A 54 1.10 0.30 -16.22
N TRP A 55 1.85 0.23 -15.11
CA TRP A 55 1.77 -0.88 -14.17
C TRP A 55 0.38 -0.96 -13.53
N LEU A 56 -0.18 0.15 -13.09
CA LEU A 56 -1.54 0.21 -12.56
C LEU A 56 -2.56 -0.33 -13.55
N VAL A 57 -2.51 0.13 -14.81
CA VAL A 57 -3.40 -0.35 -15.87
C VAL A 57 -3.23 -1.87 -16.06
N ARG A 58 -2.00 -2.37 -16.16
CA ARG A 58 -1.74 -3.83 -16.26
C ARG A 58 -2.34 -4.59 -15.08
N TYR A 59 -2.22 -4.07 -13.86
CA TYR A 59 -2.80 -4.68 -12.67
C TYR A 59 -4.33 -4.73 -12.74
N LEU A 60 -4.98 -3.66 -13.19
CA LEU A 60 -6.45 -3.61 -13.31
C LEU A 60 -6.98 -4.63 -14.32
N TYR A 61 -6.25 -4.90 -15.41
CA TYR A 61 -6.66 -5.86 -16.44
C TYR A 61 -6.30 -7.32 -16.11
N HIS A 62 -5.14 -7.56 -15.49
CA HIS A 62 -4.63 -8.91 -15.28
C HIS A 62 -4.67 -9.39 -13.84
N THR A 63 -4.92 -8.49 -12.87
CA THR A 63 -4.93 -8.72 -11.41
C THR A 63 -3.62 -9.27 -10.82
N VAL A 64 -2.61 -9.49 -11.65
CA VAL A 64 -1.31 -10.04 -11.26
C VAL A 64 -0.20 -9.17 -11.84
N LEU A 65 0.69 -8.73 -10.96
CA LEU A 65 1.96 -8.10 -11.31
C LEU A 65 3.08 -8.81 -10.56
N ASP A 66 4.17 -9.13 -11.27
CA ASP A 66 5.39 -9.64 -10.66
C ASP A 66 6.48 -8.55 -10.69
N PRO A 67 6.94 -8.05 -9.53
CA PRO A 67 8.03 -7.08 -9.46
C PRO A 67 9.29 -7.52 -10.22
N LYS A 68 9.55 -8.84 -10.36
CA LYS A 68 10.70 -9.35 -11.12
C LYS A 68 10.56 -9.04 -12.61
N VAL A 69 9.37 -9.23 -13.17
CA VAL A 69 9.07 -8.95 -14.57
C VAL A 69 9.13 -7.45 -14.82
N LEU A 70 8.56 -6.65 -13.92
CA LEU A 70 8.59 -5.20 -14.04
C LEU A 70 9.99 -4.60 -13.95
N LYS A 71 10.85 -5.16 -13.09
CA LYS A 71 12.27 -4.79 -13.02
C LYS A 71 13.04 -5.18 -14.29
N HIS A 72 12.65 -6.27 -14.96
CA HIS A 72 13.23 -6.65 -16.25
C HIS A 72 12.82 -5.67 -17.36
N ASP A 73 11.56 -5.24 -17.37
CA ASP A 73 11.04 -4.24 -18.31
C ASP A 73 11.63 -2.84 -18.07
N LEU A 74 12.02 -2.53 -16.83
CA LEU A 74 12.58 -1.24 -16.43
C LEU A 74 13.91 -1.40 -15.66
N PRO A 75 15.01 -1.72 -16.36
CA PRO A 75 16.28 -2.07 -15.74
C PRO A 75 16.97 -0.91 -15.00
N SER A 76 16.53 0.33 -15.23
CA SER A 76 17.00 1.52 -14.51
C SER A 76 16.52 1.58 -13.05
N LYS A 77 15.60 0.69 -12.64
CA LYS A 77 15.00 0.67 -11.30
C LYS A 77 15.43 -0.58 -10.55
N SER A 78 15.74 -0.41 -9.27
CA SER A 78 16.08 -1.55 -8.40
C SER A 78 14.84 -2.37 -8.07
N TYR A 79 15.02 -3.64 -7.71
CA TYR A 79 13.89 -4.48 -7.31
C TYR A 79 13.16 -3.91 -6.09
N LEU A 80 13.91 -3.44 -5.08
CA LEU A 80 13.34 -2.79 -3.90
C LEU A 80 12.56 -1.52 -4.27
N GLU A 81 13.07 -0.68 -5.19
CA GLU A 81 12.37 0.52 -5.65
C GLU A 81 11.04 0.14 -6.35
N VAL A 82 11.05 -0.88 -7.21
CA VAL A 82 9.83 -1.38 -7.87
C VAL A 82 8.79 -1.82 -6.84
N CYS A 83 9.19 -2.57 -5.82
CA CYS A 83 8.26 -2.99 -4.76
C CYS A 83 7.66 -1.78 -4.00
N VAL A 84 8.47 -0.79 -3.63
CA VAL A 84 7.97 0.41 -2.95
C VAL A 84 6.96 1.16 -3.83
N ARG A 85 7.27 1.36 -5.12
CA ARG A 85 6.38 2.05 -6.07
C ARG A 85 5.05 1.32 -6.28
N LEU A 86 5.09 -0.01 -6.41
CA LEU A 86 3.86 -0.82 -6.55
C LEU A 86 2.98 -0.73 -5.33
N TRP A 87 3.57 -0.69 -4.14
CA TRP A 87 2.79 -0.45 -2.94
C TRP A 87 2.25 0.97 -2.87
N THR A 88 3.01 2.00 -3.28
CA THR A 88 2.48 3.37 -3.35
C THR A 88 1.25 3.43 -4.25
N LEU A 89 1.30 2.78 -5.41
CA LEU A 89 0.12 2.63 -6.28
C LEU A 89 -1.03 1.91 -5.56
N GLY A 90 -0.71 0.82 -4.86
CA GLY A 90 -1.70 0.05 -4.11
C GLY A 90 -2.37 0.84 -3.00
N ASP A 91 -1.60 1.63 -2.26
CA ASP A 91 -2.07 2.46 -1.15
C ASP A 91 -2.90 3.64 -1.67
N TYR A 92 -2.34 4.40 -2.63
CA TYR A 92 -2.98 5.58 -3.20
C TYR A 92 -4.31 5.26 -3.89
N PHE A 93 -4.37 4.19 -4.70
CA PHE A 93 -5.59 3.79 -5.41
C PHE A 93 -6.48 2.84 -4.62
N SER A 94 -6.20 2.62 -3.33
CA SER A 94 -6.97 1.71 -2.46
C SER A 94 -7.11 0.29 -3.02
N LEU A 95 -6.00 -0.27 -3.53
CA LEU A 95 -5.86 -1.63 -4.04
C LEU A 95 -5.10 -2.50 -3.02
N PRO A 96 -5.77 -3.01 -1.96
CA PRO A 96 -5.09 -3.65 -0.83
C PRO A 96 -4.32 -4.92 -1.21
N LEU A 97 -4.78 -5.66 -2.24
CA LEU A 97 -4.07 -6.85 -2.72
C LEU A 97 -2.75 -6.49 -3.40
N LEU A 98 -2.68 -5.38 -4.13
CA LEU A 98 -1.45 -4.89 -4.76
C LEU A 98 -0.45 -4.44 -3.70
N ALA A 99 -0.92 -3.64 -2.73
CA ALA A 99 -0.11 -3.19 -1.61
C ALA A 99 0.43 -4.40 -0.81
N LYS A 100 -0.42 -5.34 -0.43
CA LYS A 100 -0.02 -6.55 0.29
C LYS A 100 1.04 -7.37 -0.48
N MET A 101 0.81 -7.63 -1.77
CA MET A 101 1.76 -8.36 -2.61
C MET A 101 3.12 -7.66 -2.67
N ALA A 102 3.13 -6.35 -2.91
CA ALA A 102 4.35 -5.56 -2.98
C ALA A 102 5.13 -5.64 -1.66
N SER A 103 4.44 -5.59 -0.51
CA SER A 103 5.06 -5.74 0.80
C SER A 103 5.67 -7.10 1.06
N GLU A 104 4.94 -8.17 0.76
CA GLU A 104 5.44 -9.53 0.91
C GLU A 104 6.68 -9.76 0.04
N LYS A 105 6.66 -9.28 -1.21
CA LYS A 105 7.78 -9.39 -2.13
C LYS A 105 9.01 -8.61 -1.69
N LEU A 106 8.82 -7.40 -1.13
CA LEU A 106 9.91 -6.61 -0.56
C LEU A 106 10.54 -7.35 0.63
N GLN A 107 9.72 -7.85 1.56
CA GLN A 107 10.19 -8.56 2.75
C GLN A 107 10.98 -9.83 2.37
N ILE A 108 10.47 -10.62 1.42
CA ILE A 108 11.14 -11.83 0.92
C ILE A 108 12.49 -11.48 0.31
N HIS A 109 12.55 -10.44 -0.53
CA HIS A 109 13.79 -10.03 -1.19
C HIS A 109 14.82 -9.45 -0.21
N ALA A 110 14.38 -8.65 0.76
CA ALA A 110 15.23 -8.16 1.83
C ALA A 110 15.85 -9.31 2.64
N ASN A 111 15.04 -10.30 3.03
CA ASN A 111 15.51 -11.50 3.72
C ASN A 111 16.50 -12.31 2.87
N TRP A 112 16.22 -12.46 1.58
CA TRP A 112 17.14 -13.11 0.64
C TRP A 112 18.49 -12.36 0.54
N CYS A 113 18.48 -11.03 0.44
CA CYS A 113 19.72 -10.23 0.43
C CYS A 113 20.57 -10.42 1.69
N ILE A 114 19.93 -10.46 2.87
CA ILE A 114 20.59 -10.72 4.15
C ILE A 114 21.23 -12.12 4.16
N ALA A 115 20.46 -13.13 3.73
CA ALA A 115 20.92 -14.51 3.69
C ALA A 115 22.10 -14.68 2.73
N GLU A 116 22.01 -14.10 1.53
CA GLU A 116 23.06 -14.14 0.52
C GLU A 116 24.34 -13.46 0.98
N ALA A 117 24.23 -12.26 1.58
CA ALA A 117 25.38 -11.56 2.14
C ALA A 117 26.09 -12.38 3.24
N SER A 118 25.30 -13.01 4.12
CA SER A 118 25.82 -13.88 5.19
C SER A 118 26.48 -15.15 4.65
N HIS A 119 25.89 -15.77 3.63
CA HIS A 119 26.42 -16.95 2.96
C HIS A 119 27.75 -16.67 2.26
N LYS A 120 27.81 -15.60 1.46
CA LYS A 120 29.05 -15.17 0.78
C LYS A 120 30.17 -14.88 1.77
N ARG A 121 29.87 -14.21 2.89
CA ARG A 121 30.83 -13.97 3.97
C ARG A 121 31.39 -15.27 4.54
N THR A 122 30.53 -16.23 4.85
CA THR A 122 30.92 -17.51 5.46
C THR A 122 31.83 -18.33 4.53
N ARG A 123 31.61 -18.20 3.20
CA ARG A 123 32.40 -18.89 2.17
C ARG A 123 33.59 -18.09 1.64
N GLY A 124 33.85 -16.89 2.16
CA GLY A 124 34.92 -16.01 1.67
C GLY A 124 34.74 -15.54 0.22
N MET A 125 33.50 -15.52 -0.29
CA MET A 125 33.17 -15.09 -1.64
C MET A 125 32.94 -13.57 -1.70
N PRO A 126 33.26 -12.91 -2.83
CA PRO A 126 32.99 -11.49 -2.99
C PRO A 126 31.48 -11.21 -3.04
N LEU A 127 31.05 -10.30 -2.17
CA LEU A 127 29.72 -9.68 -2.23
C LEU A 127 29.79 -8.48 -3.18
N ASP A 128 28.80 -8.37 -4.07
CA ASP A 128 28.62 -7.17 -4.87
C ASP A 128 27.97 -6.08 -4.01
N ILE A 129 28.82 -5.30 -3.34
CA ILE A 129 28.40 -4.25 -2.41
C ILE A 129 27.74 -3.10 -3.18
N ASP A 130 28.21 -2.81 -4.39
CA ASP A 130 27.71 -1.71 -5.21
C ASP A 130 26.27 -1.99 -5.65
N ALA A 131 25.98 -3.22 -6.08
CA ALA A 131 24.62 -3.64 -6.42
C ALA A 131 23.68 -3.54 -5.20
N LEU A 132 24.08 -4.08 -4.04
CA LEU A 132 23.28 -4.01 -2.82
C LEU A 132 23.02 -2.57 -2.38
N MET A 133 24.05 -1.72 -2.45
CA MET A 133 23.94 -0.30 -2.11
C MET A 133 23.04 0.46 -3.09
N SER A 134 23.12 0.16 -4.38
CA SER A 134 22.24 0.75 -5.38
C SER A 134 20.78 0.37 -5.15
N GLU A 135 20.49 -0.87 -4.71
CA GLU A 135 19.11 -1.26 -4.38
C GLU A 135 18.60 -0.51 -3.15
N LEU A 136 19.41 -0.43 -2.09
CA LEU A 136 19.08 0.23 -0.84
C LEU A 136 18.90 1.75 -0.98
N ASP A 137 19.85 2.42 -1.64
CA ASP A 137 19.84 3.88 -1.78
C ASP A 137 18.56 4.37 -2.49
N ALA A 138 18.18 3.74 -3.60
CA ALA A 138 16.97 4.09 -4.34
C ALA A 138 15.69 3.88 -3.50
N ALA A 139 15.59 2.75 -2.80
CA ALA A 139 14.41 2.44 -1.99
C ALA A 139 14.29 3.32 -0.74
N ILE A 140 15.40 3.58 -0.04
CA ILE A 140 15.43 4.43 1.15
C ILE A 140 15.05 5.87 0.77
N ARG A 141 15.64 6.42 -0.29
CA ARG A 141 15.31 7.78 -0.74
C ARG A 141 13.84 7.94 -1.09
N LEU A 142 13.24 6.91 -1.70
CA LEU A 142 11.82 6.94 -2.04
C LEU A 142 10.94 6.91 -0.79
N VAL A 143 11.22 6.02 0.15
CA VAL A 143 10.39 5.80 1.36
C VAL A 143 10.52 6.93 2.41
N TRP A 144 11.66 7.62 2.42
CA TRP A 144 11.92 8.77 3.29
C TRP A 144 11.84 10.11 2.55
N ALA A 145 11.24 10.13 1.36
CA ALA A 145 10.94 11.37 0.68
C ALA A 145 9.89 12.18 1.46
N PRO A 146 9.96 13.53 1.45
CA PRO A 146 8.93 14.37 2.05
C PRO A 146 7.55 14.03 1.46
N GLY A 147 6.56 13.80 2.31
CA GLY A 147 5.20 13.41 1.91
C GLY A 147 4.90 11.92 2.01
N TYR A 148 5.92 11.07 2.15
CA TYR A 148 5.72 9.67 2.55
C TYR A 148 5.58 9.59 4.07
N GLY A 149 4.39 9.17 4.53
CA GLY A 149 4.10 8.95 5.95
C GLY A 149 4.83 7.74 6.54
N ASP A 150 4.34 7.23 7.67
CA ASP A 150 4.85 5.99 8.23
C ASP A 150 4.37 4.80 7.38
N VAL A 151 5.20 4.37 6.45
CA VAL A 151 4.90 3.29 5.50
C VAL A 151 5.51 1.97 5.97
N PRO A 152 4.86 0.82 5.70
CA PRO A 152 5.27 -0.49 6.21
C PRO A 152 6.66 -0.95 5.75
N PHE A 153 7.29 -0.27 4.77
CA PHE A 153 8.64 -0.60 4.29
C PHE A 153 9.77 0.02 5.08
N ARG A 154 9.51 1.01 5.92
CA ARG A 154 10.55 1.63 6.71
C ARG A 154 11.27 0.59 7.56
N THR A 155 10.52 -0.27 8.26
CA THR A 155 11.08 -1.33 9.09
C THR A 155 11.90 -2.37 8.29
N PRO A 156 11.35 -3.03 7.24
CA PRO A 156 12.10 -3.96 6.40
C PRO A 156 13.40 -3.39 5.81
N LEU A 157 13.35 -2.17 5.26
CA LEU A 157 14.51 -1.53 4.66
C LEU A 157 15.55 -1.14 5.72
N LEU A 158 15.10 -0.66 6.87
CA LEU A 158 15.95 -0.35 8.00
C LEU A 158 16.65 -1.61 8.54
N GLU A 159 15.91 -2.72 8.69
CA GLU A 159 16.47 -4.00 9.10
C GLU A 159 17.50 -4.52 8.10
N LEU A 160 17.20 -4.47 6.81
CA LEU A 160 18.12 -4.86 5.75
C LEU A 160 19.41 -4.03 5.83
N PHE A 161 19.28 -2.71 5.97
CA PHE A 161 20.43 -1.82 6.11
C PHE A 161 21.25 -2.12 7.37
N MET A 162 20.59 -2.30 8.51
CA MET A 162 21.22 -2.66 9.79
C MET A 162 22.00 -3.97 9.71
N LYS A 163 21.38 -5.02 9.17
CA LYS A 163 21.99 -6.35 8.99
C LYS A 163 23.10 -6.32 7.94
N SER A 164 23.03 -5.41 6.97
CA SER A 164 24.06 -5.22 5.94
C SER A 164 25.23 -4.35 6.39
N ARG A 165 25.12 -3.64 7.52
CA ARG A 165 26.16 -2.73 8.05
C ARG A 165 27.60 -3.27 8.02
N PRO A 166 27.89 -4.55 8.35
CA PRO A 166 29.26 -5.07 8.29
C PRO A 166 29.89 -5.02 6.89
N TYR A 167 29.08 -5.08 5.84
CA TYR A 167 29.54 -5.01 4.44
C TYR A 167 29.63 -3.56 3.94
N LEU A 168 28.74 -2.74 4.50
CA LEU A 168 28.50 -1.39 4.05
C LEU A 168 29.55 -0.39 4.57
N HIS A 169 30.13 -0.58 5.76
CA HIS A 169 30.97 0.42 6.45
C HIS A 169 32.11 1.11 5.64
N LYS A 170 32.59 0.55 4.53
CA LYS A 170 33.64 1.15 3.68
C LYS A 170 33.12 1.87 2.43
N HIS A 171 31.83 1.76 2.12
CA HIS A 171 31.27 2.28 0.88
C HIS A 171 30.90 3.77 1.02
N ALA A 172 31.48 4.62 0.17
CA ALA A 172 31.32 6.08 0.24
C ALA A 172 29.86 6.54 0.10
N GLY A 173 29.04 5.78 -0.63
CA GLY A 173 27.62 6.08 -0.84
C GLY A 173 26.79 6.11 0.45
N ILE A 174 27.21 5.42 1.51
CA ILE A 174 26.47 5.42 2.78
C ILE A 174 26.62 6.73 3.51
N SER A 175 27.85 7.26 3.58
CA SER A 175 28.08 8.57 4.19
C SER A 175 27.31 9.66 3.45
N LYS A 176 27.15 9.53 2.12
CA LYS A 176 26.30 10.42 1.33
C LYS A 176 24.82 10.25 1.67
N LEU A 177 24.29 9.03 1.63
CA LEU A 177 22.90 8.72 1.95
C LEU A 177 22.51 9.22 3.35
N LEU A 178 23.35 8.97 4.36
CA LEU A 178 23.09 9.38 5.74
C LEU A 178 23.10 10.92 5.93
N LYS A 179 23.84 11.65 5.10
CA LYS A 179 23.82 13.12 5.12
C LYS A 179 22.60 13.69 4.43
N GLU A 180 22.18 13.07 3.33
CA GLU A 180 21.10 13.57 2.47
C GLU A 180 19.71 13.19 2.96
N VAL A 181 19.58 12.10 3.73
CA VAL A 181 18.30 11.62 4.26
C VAL A 181 18.34 11.62 5.80
N PRO A 182 18.19 12.79 6.45
CA PRO A 182 18.39 12.92 7.90
C PRO A 182 17.37 12.13 8.73
N GLU A 183 16.13 12.01 8.25
CA GLU A 183 15.11 11.20 8.94
C GLU A 183 15.47 9.71 8.97
N PHE A 184 15.98 9.18 7.85
CA PHE A 184 16.50 7.82 7.80
C PHE A 184 17.68 7.64 8.77
N THR A 185 18.60 8.61 8.80
CA THR A 185 19.74 8.59 9.73
C THR A 185 19.30 8.58 11.18
N LEU A 186 18.26 9.34 11.52
CA LEU A 186 17.69 9.35 12.86
C LEU A 186 17.08 7.97 13.21
N SER A 187 16.29 7.39 12.32
CA SER A 187 15.72 6.05 12.50
C SER A 187 16.81 4.98 12.64
N PHE A 188 17.86 5.06 11.83
CA PHE A 188 19.03 4.19 11.91
C PHE A 188 19.81 4.35 13.22
N ALA A 189 19.99 5.58 13.70
CA ALA A 189 20.63 5.84 14.99
C ALA A 189 19.80 5.26 16.14
N LYS A 190 18.48 5.50 16.14
CA LYS A 190 17.55 4.93 17.14
C LYS A 190 17.59 3.40 17.14
N ALA A 191 17.50 2.77 15.97
CA ALA A 191 17.62 1.32 15.84
C ALA A 191 18.98 0.78 16.30
N SER A 192 20.07 1.49 16.01
CA SER A 192 21.40 1.12 16.49
C SER A 192 21.56 1.19 18.01
N MET A 193 20.78 2.03 18.69
CA MET A 193 20.76 2.16 20.15
C MET A 193 19.77 1.20 20.83
N GLY A 194 19.05 0.37 20.07
CA GLY A 194 17.99 -0.50 20.62
C GLY A 194 16.72 0.26 21.02
N LEU A 195 16.56 1.50 20.56
CA LEU A 195 15.40 2.36 20.84
C LEU A 195 14.34 2.31 19.74
N TYR A 196 14.38 1.28 18.89
CA TYR A 196 13.39 1.09 17.84
C TYR A 196 12.30 0.18 18.35
N GLU A 197 11.09 0.71 18.48
CA GLU A 197 9.90 -0.09 18.68
C GLU A 197 9.68 -0.88 17.39
N SER A 198 10.07 -2.16 17.38
CA SER A 198 9.56 -3.05 16.35
C SER A 198 8.05 -3.11 16.57
N HIS A 199 7.28 -2.49 15.68
CA HIS A 199 5.86 -2.82 15.58
C HIS A 199 5.79 -4.31 15.22
N GLY A 200 5.62 -5.11 16.27
CA GLY A 200 5.49 -6.55 16.17
C GLY A 200 4.32 -6.85 15.25
N SER A 201 4.57 -7.77 14.32
CA SER A 201 3.52 -8.46 13.59
C SER A 201 2.55 -9.04 14.62
N ALA A 202 1.35 -8.45 14.70
CA ALA A 202 0.19 -9.09 15.30
C ALA A 202 -0.47 -10.01 14.27
#